data_AF-A0A0K9YYB8-F1
#
_entry.id   AF-A0A0K9YYB8-F1
#
_cell.length_a   1.000
_cell.length_b   1.000
_cell.length_c   1.000
_cell.angle_alpha   90.00
_cell.angle_beta   90.00
_cell.angle_gamma   90.00
#
_symmetry.space_group_name_H-M   'P 1'
#
loop_
_entity.id
_entity.type
_entity.pdbx_description
1 polymer ?
#
loop_
_entity_poly.entity_id
_entity_poly.type
_entity_poly.pdbx_seq_one_letter_code
_entity_poly.pdbx_strand_id
1 'polypeptide(L)'
;MDRRLSYGKVSEVTIVSEGHQREYFRLKLEHALCADMTIVLVKGKTMEIGSATVLIEDIGAGGLLFLSHLKMPANDQLVLQFETELCGQPLKMYGHVVRTASWEQDFYEYAVRFTMDEVQHLEINRLVNRLAIRYRQRREATDGRFWKGDRSEFLRGMAEKSLVLQANER
;
A
#
# COMPACT_ATOMS: atom_id res chain seq x y z
N MET A 1 -38.68 -21.90 -43.33
CA MET A 1 -38.24 -22.82 -42.25
C MET A 1 -36.87 -23.33 -42.63
N ASP A 2 -35.80 -23.26 -41.85
CA ASP A 2 -35.46 -22.50 -40.66
C ASP A 2 -33.91 -22.51 -40.58
N ARG A 3 -33.37 -21.38 -40.13
CA ARG A 3 -32.01 -20.99 -39.73
C ARG A 3 -30.84 -21.98 -39.87
N ARG A 4 -29.88 -21.60 -40.75
CA ARG A 4 -28.43 -21.77 -40.47
C ARG A 4 -27.95 -20.51 -39.75
N LEU A 5 -27.81 -20.58 -38.42
CA LEU A 5 -27.08 -19.58 -37.65
C LEU A 5 -25.61 -20.01 -37.59
N SER A 6 -24.81 -19.42 -38.48
CA SER A 6 -23.36 -19.33 -38.32
C SER A 6 -23.10 -18.38 -37.15
N TYR A 7 -22.67 -18.93 -36.02
CA TYR A 7 -22.16 -18.12 -34.92
C TYR A 7 -20.82 -17.53 -35.34
N GLY A 8 -20.85 -16.22 -35.64
CA GLY A 8 -19.68 -15.42 -35.95
C GLY A 8 -18.68 -15.43 -34.80
N LYS A 9 -17.42 -15.61 -35.17
CA LYS A 9 -16.22 -15.46 -34.35
C LYS A 9 -16.22 -14.08 -33.70
N VAL A 10 -16.55 -14.00 -32.42
CA VAL A 10 -16.38 -12.77 -31.62
C VAL A 10 -14.89 -12.66 -31.31
N SER A 11 -14.17 -11.91 -32.13
CA SER A 11 -12.83 -11.43 -31.80
C SER A 11 -12.95 -10.49 -30.61
N GLU A 12 -12.37 -10.87 -29.47
CA GLU A 12 -12.18 -10.01 -28.30
C GLU A 12 -11.39 -8.76 -28.74
N VAL A 13 -12.08 -7.62 -28.75
CA VAL A 13 -11.49 -6.32 -29.06
C VAL A 13 -10.84 -5.81 -27.78
N THR A 14 -9.51 -5.92 -27.68
CA THR A 14 -8.74 -5.22 -26.66
C THR A 14 -8.75 -3.73 -26.98
N ILE A 15 -9.58 -2.96 -26.27
CA ILE A 15 -9.51 -1.51 -26.30
C ILE A 15 -8.28 -1.11 -25.46
N VAL A 16 -7.14 -0.91 -26.13
CA VAL A 16 -6.00 -0.20 -25.54
C VAL A 16 -6.32 1.28 -25.53
N SER A 17 -6.69 1.78 -24.35
CA SER A 17 -6.76 3.22 -24.07
C SER A 17 -5.35 3.72 -23.76
N GLU A 18 -4.76 4.47 -24.69
CA GLU A 18 -3.59 5.30 -24.39
C GLU A 18 -4.00 6.37 -23.37
N GLY A 19 -3.59 6.19 -22.10
CA GLY A 19 -3.81 7.19 -21.04
C GLY A 19 -3.92 6.66 -19.61
N HIS A 20 -4.03 5.35 -19.37
CA HIS A 20 -4.05 4.78 -18.02
C HIS A 20 -3.02 3.65 -17.89
N GLN A 21 -1.78 3.98 -17.52
CA GLN A 21 -0.69 3.02 -17.27
C GLN A 21 -0.86 2.20 -15.96
N ARG A 22 -2.06 2.19 -15.37
CA ARG A 22 -2.32 1.48 -14.12
C ARG A 22 -3.11 0.21 -14.40
N GLU A 23 -2.47 -0.92 -14.15
CA GLU A 23 -3.10 -2.25 -14.21
C GLU A 23 -4.15 -2.43 -13.11
N TYR A 24 -3.97 -1.77 -11.96
CA TYR A 24 -4.82 -1.93 -10.78
C TYR A 24 -5.48 -0.62 -10.35
N PHE A 25 -6.74 -0.73 -9.93
CA PHE A 25 -7.45 0.32 -9.21
C PHE A 25 -6.70 0.69 -7.91
N ARG A 26 -6.66 1.99 -7.61
CA ARG A 26 -6.12 2.54 -6.36
C ARG A 26 -7.21 3.29 -5.61
N LEU A 27 -7.30 3.02 -4.32
CA LEU A 27 -8.16 3.74 -3.39
C LEU A 27 -7.32 4.73 -2.58
N LYS A 28 -7.63 6.01 -2.68
CA LYS A 28 -7.16 7.01 -1.73
C LYS A 28 -7.97 6.88 -0.45
N LEU A 29 -7.29 6.77 0.68
CA LEU A 29 -7.93 6.57 1.97
C LEU A 29 -8.40 7.91 2.54
N GLU A 30 -9.63 7.95 3.07
CA GLU A 30 -10.17 9.16 3.71
C GLU A 30 -9.35 9.53 4.97
N HIS A 31 -9.01 8.50 5.73
CA HIS A 31 -8.10 8.54 6.87
C HIS A 31 -6.90 7.65 6.56
N ALA A 32 -5.70 8.07 6.94
CA ALA A 32 -4.50 7.29 6.67
C ALA A 32 -4.56 5.95 7.44
N LEU A 33 -4.11 4.85 6.83
CA LEU A 33 -4.08 3.55 7.50
C LEU A 33 -2.72 3.33 8.15
N CYS A 34 -2.70 3.13 9.47
CA CYS A 34 -1.48 2.78 10.18
C CYS A 34 -1.04 1.35 9.80
N ALA A 35 0.23 1.20 9.48
CA ALA A 35 0.86 -0.09 9.23
C ALA A 35 2.20 -0.18 9.95
N ASP A 36 2.52 -1.37 10.44
CA ASP A 36 3.86 -1.66 10.94
C ASP A 36 4.72 -2.09 9.75
N MET A 37 5.85 -1.42 9.59
CA MET A 37 6.72 -1.59 8.45
C MET A 37 8.09 -2.10 8.90
N THR A 38 8.56 -3.14 8.23
CA THR A 38 9.83 -3.83 8.51
C THR A 38 10.62 -3.97 7.22
N ILE A 39 11.93 -3.75 7.27
CA ILE A 39 12.81 -4.09 6.15
C ILE A 39 13.09 -5.59 6.26
N VAL A 40 12.72 -6.40 5.25
CA VAL A 40 12.82 -7.88 5.31
C VAL A 40 13.87 -8.48 4.37
N LEU A 41 14.31 -7.71 3.37
CA LEU A 41 15.36 -8.12 2.44
C LEU A 41 16.28 -6.94 2.13
N VAL A 42 17.59 -7.16 2.24
CA VAL A 42 18.60 -6.22 1.78
C VAL A 42 19.63 -6.98 0.96
N LYS A 43 19.81 -6.59 -0.31
CA LYS A 43 20.83 -7.20 -1.21
C LYS A 43 20.69 -8.73 -1.35
N GLY A 44 19.45 -9.24 -1.39
CA GLY A 44 19.17 -10.67 -1.56
C GLY A 44 19.39 -11.54 -0.31
N LYS A 45 19.72 -10.94 0.84
CA LYS A 45 19.76 -11.64 2.13
C LYS A 45 18.50 -11.31 2.93
N THR A 46 17.76 -12.34 3.32
CA THR A 46 16.60 -12.19 4.20
C THR A 46 17.08 -11.81 5.59
N MET A 47 16.65 -10.64 6.06
CA MET A 47 16.93 -10.12 7.39
C MET A 47 15.84 -9.13 7.76
N GLU A 48 15.31 -9.26 8.97
CA GLU A 48 14.37 -8.30 9.52
C GLU A 48 15.17 -7.20 10.24
N ILE A 49 15.12 -5.99 9.70
CA ILE A 49 15.80 -4.82 10.28
C ILE A 49 14.77 -3.78 10.65
N GLY A 50 14.64 -3.57 11.96
CA GLY A 50 13.82 -2.54 12.56
C GLY A 50 12.32 -2.72 12.30
N SER A 51 11.52 -1.99 13.08
CA SER A 51 10.10 -1.84 12.80
C SER A 51 9.72 -0.39 13.06
N ALA A 52 8.89 0.17 12.19
CA ALA A 52 8.35 1.51 12.36
C ALA A 52 6.89 1.55 11.93
N THR A 53 6.06 2.25 12.70
CA THR A 53 4.69 2.51 12.29
C THR A 53 4.66 3.66 11.28
N VAL A 54 4.03 3.41 10.13
CA VAL A 54 3.90 4.34 9.01
C VAL A 54 2.43 4.59 8.65
N LEU A 55 2.18 5.63 7.85
CA LEU A 55 0.84 6.00 7.39
C LEU A 55 0.66 5.67 5.91
N ILE A 56 -0.23 4.77 5.56
CA ILE A 56 -0.62 4.49 4.18
C ILE A 56 -1.67 5.51 3.74
N GLU A 57 -1.43 6.21 2.63
CA GLU A 57 -2.32 7.24 2.04
C GLU A 57 -3.16 6.69 0.89
N ASP A 58 -2.57 5.80 0.07
CA ASP A 58 -3.29 5.09 -0.97
C ASP A 58 -2.87 3.63 -1.04
N ILE A 59 -3.80 2.78 -1.45
CA ILE A 59 -3.58 1.35 -1.60
C ILE A 59 -4.33 0.82 -2.83
N GLY A 60 -3.68 -0.05 -3.56
CA GLY A 60 -4.28 -0.84 -4.64
C GLY A 60 -3.63 -2.20 -4.70
N ALA A 61 -4.18 -3.08 -5.53
CA ALA A 61 -3.64 -4.42 -5.67
C ALA A 61 -2.19 -4.43 -6.16
N GLY A 62 -1.73 -3.45 -6.94
CA GLY A 62 -0.34 -3.40 -7.41
C GLY A 62 0.67 -2.73 -6.47
N GLY A 63 0.21 -2.11 -5.37
CA GLY A 63 1.10 -1.33 -4.52
C GLY A 63 0.39 -0.32 -3.63
N LEU A 64 1.17 0.45 -2.88
CA LEU A 64 0.68 1.45 -1.94
C LEU A 64 1.53 2.73 -1.97
N LEU A 65 1.01 3.79 -1.37
CA LEU A 65 1.70 5.03 -1.08
C LEU A 65 1.70 5.23 0.44
N PHE A 66 2.86 5.46 1.04
CA PHE A 66 2.95 5.70 2.49
C PHE A 66 3.85 6.88 2.83
N LEU A 67 3.59 7.46 4.01
CA LEU A 67 4.37 8.51 4.64
C LEU A 67 5.19 7.94 5.79
N SER A 68 6.42 8.41 5.94
CA SER A 68 7.30 8.04 7.04
C SER A 68 8.24 9.17 7.45
N HIS A 69 8.65 9.14 8.71
CA HIS A 69 9.72 9.98 9.25
C HIS A 69 11.12 9.42 8.94
N LEU A 70 11.20 8.16 8.49
CA LEU A 70 12.45 7.51 8.17
C LEU A 70 12.86 7.85 6.73
N LYS A 71 14.08 8.39 6.57
CA LYS A 71 14.71 8.52 5.26
C LYS A 71 15.32 7.18 4.85
N MET A 72 14.73 6.55 3.86
CA MET A 72 15.23 5.29 3.32
C MET A 72 16.33 5.53 2.28
N PRO A 73 17.35 4.65 2.22
CA PRO A 73 18.30 4.68 1.12
C PRO A 73 17.59 4.35 -0.20
N ALA A 74 17.94 5.05 -1.29
CA ALA A 74 17.39 4.86 -2.64
C ALA A 74 17.90 3.58 -3.33
N ASN A 75 17.88 2.46 -2.61
CA ASN A 75 18.37 1.17 -3.05
C ASN A 75 17.20 0.28 -3.48
N ASP A 76 17.16 -0.07 -4.77
CA ASP A 76 16.16 -0.94 -5.38
C ASP A 76 16.16 -2.40 -4.85
N GLN A 77 17.15 -2.77 -4.04
CA GLN A 77 17.29 -4.11 -3.45
C GLN A 77 16.69 -4.22 -2.05
N LEU A 78 15.85 -3.26 -1.65
CA LEU A 78 15.18 -3.24 -0.37
C LEU A 78 13.73 -3.72 -0.53
N VAL A 79 13.37 -4.79 0.18
CA VAL A 79 11.97 -5.25 0.29
C VAL A 79 11.44 -4.84 1.65
N LEU A 80 10.33 -4.12 1.60
CA LEU A 80 9.54 -3.73 2.76
C LEU A 80 8.41 -4.72 2.96
N GLN A 81 8.19 -5.09 4.21
CA GLN A 81 6.98 -5.73 4.68
C GLN A 81 6.11 -4.69 5.37
N PHE A 82 4.80 -4.75 5.11
CA PHE A 82 3.79 -3.95 5.82
C PHE A 82 2.78 -4.90 6.44
N GLU A 83 2.49 -4.70 7.72
CA GLU A 83 1.44 -5.40 8.45
C GLU A 83 0.37 -4.40 8.92
N THR A 84 -0.88 -4.68 8.62
CA THR A 84 -2.03 -3.86 9.05
C THR A 84 -3.30 -4.70 9.12
N GLU A 85 -4.43 -4.05 9.33
CA GLU A 85 -5.75 -4.66 9.30
C GLU A 85 -6.67 -3.82 8.41
N LEU A 86 -7.41 -4.49 7.52
CA LEU A 86 -8.35 -3.85 6.62
C LEU A 86 -9.66 -4.64 6.55
N CYS A 87 -10.77 -3.97 6.84
CA CYS A 87 -12.10 -4.59 6.89
C CYS A 87 -12.18 -5.79 7.87
N GLY A 88 -11.50 -5.71 9.02
CA GLY A 88 -11.50 -6.78 10.03
C GLY A 88 -10.58 -7.95 9.70
N GLN A 89 -9.75 -7.84 8.65
CA GLN A 89 -8.86 -8.89 8.19
C GLN A 89 -7.40 -8.44 8.30
N PRO A 90 -6.52 -9.25 8.91
CA PRO A 90 -5.09 -8.96 8.93
C PRO A 90 -4.57 -8.97 7.49
N LEU A 91 -3.73 -8.00 7.17
CA LEU A 91 -3.19 -7.81 5.84
C LEU A 91 -1.68 -7.66 5.92
N LYS A 92 -0.98 -8.52 5.18
CA LYS A 92 0.47 -8.55 5.08
C LYS A 92 0.87 -8.31 3.63
N MET A 93 1.72 -7.32 3.40
CA MET A 93 2.10 -6.88 2.05
C MET A 93 3.61 -6.78 1.92
N TYR A 94 4.14 -7.21 0.77
CA TYR A 94 5.56 -7.12 0.46
C TYR A 94 5.78 -6.31 -0.82
N GLY A 95 6.78 -5.43 -0.81
CA GLY A 95 7.10 -4.66 -2.01
C GLY A 95 8.40 -3.89 -1.92
N HIS A 96 8.79 -3.32 -3.07
CA HIS A 96 9.95 -2.44 -3.20
C HIS A 96 9.52 -1.00 -3.51
N VAL A 97 10.31 -0.06 -3.00
CA VAL A 97 10.12 1.37 -3.26
C VAL A 97 10.43 1.66 -4.73
N VAL A 98 9.47 2.24 -5.46
CA VAL A 98 9.62 2.63 -6.87
C VAL A 98 9.69 4.14 -7.06
N ARG A 99 9.32 4.92 -6.04
CA ARG A 99 9.43 6.38 -6.04
C ARG A 99 9.56 6.88 -4.61
N THR A 100 10.42 7.88 -4.43
CA THR A 100 10.56 8.65 -3.20
C THR A 100 10.33 10.13 -3.48
N ALA A 101 9.62 10.82 -2.60
CA ALA A 101 9.45 12.26 -2.64
C ALA A 101 9.55 12.83 -1.22
N SER A 102 10.00 14.08 -1.09
CA SER A 102 9.76 14.86 0.12
C SER A 102 8.28 15.21 0.20
N TRP A 103 7.70 15.12 1.40
CA TRP A 103 6.29 15.45 1.61
C TRP A 103 6.14 16.74 2.41
N GLU A 104 6.74 16.79 3.59
CA GLU A 104 6.88 17.99 4.43
C GLU A 104 8.31 18.06 4.98
N GLN A 105 8.62 19.10 5.76
CA GLN A 105 9.94 19.23 6.37
C GLN A 105 10.24 17.98 7.21
N ASP A 106 11.31 17.28 6.83
CA ASP A 106 11.82 16.04 7.45
C ASP A 106 10.96 14.77 7.29
N PHE A 107 9.88 14.81 6.49
CA PHE A 107 9.04 13.65 6.20
C PHE A 107 9.02 13.27 4.72
N TYR A 108 8.82 11.99 4.47
CA TYR A 108 9.00 11.38 3.15
C TYR A 108 7.77 10.61 2.72
N GLU A 109 7.46 10.71 1.44
CA GLU A 109 6.46 9.90 0.75
C GLU A 109 7.17 8.84 -0.10
N TYR A 110 6.69 7.60 -0.02
CA TYR A 110 7.20 6.47 -0.76
C TYR A 110 6.10 5.75 -1.50
N ALA A 111 6.26 5.58 -2.81
CA ALA A 111 5.42 4.69 -3.59
C ALA A 111 6.07 3.31 -3.65
N VAL A 112 5.30 2.27 -3.33
CA VAL A 112 5.74 0.88 -3.31
C VAL A 112 5.02 0.12 -4.42
N ARG A 113 5.74 -0.76 -5.10
CA ARG A 113 5.17 -1.81 -5.96
C ARG A 113 5.28 -3.14 -5.24
N PHE A 114 4.20 -3.91 -5.23
CA PHE A 114 4.18 -5.21 -4.57
C PHE A 114 4.92 -6.29 -5.36
N THR A 115 5.49 -7.24 -4.64
CA THR A 115 6.26 -8.39 -5.16
C THR A 115 5.57 -9.72 -4.87
N MET A 116 4.26 -9.69 -4.73
CA MET A 116 3.44 -10.77 -4.24
C MET A 116 2.90 -11.64 -5.38
N ASP A 117 2.38 -12.82 -5.05
CA ASP A 117 1.75 -13.69 -6.05
C ASP A 117 0.34 -13.19 -6.43
N GLU A 118 -0.20 -13.76 -7.51
CA GLU A 118 -1.53 -13.38 -8.02
C GLU A 118 -2.66 -13.58 -7.00
N VAL A 119 -2.54 -14.59 -6.13
CA VAL A 119 -3.54 -14.89 -5.09
C VAL A 119 -3.57 -13.76 -4.05
N GLN A 120 -2.41 -13.30 -3.61
CA GLN A 120 -2.26 -12.16 -2.70
C GLN A 120 -2.74 -10.85 -3.35
N HIS A 121 -2.41 -10.63 -4.63
CA HIS A 121 -2.92 -9.49 -5.40
C HIS A 121 -4.46 -9.48 -5.45
N LEU A 122 -5.09 -10.64 -5.67
CA LEU A 122 -6.54 -10.79 -5.69
C LEU A 122 -7.18 -10.54 -4.32
N GLU A 123 -6.55 -11.00 -3.24
CA GLU A 123 -7.01 -10.74 -1.87
C GLU A 123 -7.01 -9.23 -1.55
N ILE A 124 -5.90 -8.55 -1.85
CA ILE A 124 -5.79 -7.09 -1.67
C ILE A 124 -6.85 -6.38 -2.52
N ASN A 125 -7.01 -6.78 -3.78
CA ASN A 125 -8.02 -6.20 -4.67
C ASN A 125 -9.43 -6.30 -4.07
N ARG A 126 -9.78 -7.47 -3.52
CA ARG A 126 -11.08 -7.71 -2.86
C ARG A 126 -11.27 -6.81 -1.64
N LEU A 127 -10.26 -6.69 -0.78
CA LEU A 127 -10.31 -5.85 0.43
C LEU A 127 -10.42 -4.36 0.08
N VAL A 128 -9.61 -3.89 -0.87
CA VAL A 128 -9.63 -2.49 -1.34
C VAL A 128 -10.97 -2.13 -1.97
N ASN A 129 -11.53 -3.01 -2.81
CA ASN A 129 -12.85 -2.78 -3.40
C ASN A 129 -13.96 -2.79 -2.35
N ARG A 130 -13.91 -3.70 -1.37
CA ARG A 130 -14.85 -3.71 -0.25
C ARG A 130 -14.82 -2.38 0.51
N LEU A 131 -13.63 -1.87 0.81
CA LEU A 131 -13.48 -0.57 1.46
C LEU A 131 -14.03 0.58 0.60
N ALA A 132 -13.74 0.58 -0.71
CA ALA A 132 -14.25 1.59 -1.63
C ALA A 132 -15.79 1.62 -1.67
N ILE A 133 -16.44 0.45 -1.61
CA ILE A 133 -17.90 0.35 -1.53
C ILE A 133 -18.41 0.94 -0.19
N ARG A 134 -17.73 0.67 0.93
CA ARG A 134 -18.10 1.23 2.25
C ARG A 134 -18.00 2.77 2.26
N TYR A 135 -16.93 3.34 1.70
CA TYR A 135 -16.78 4.79 1.53
C TYR A 135 -17.93 5.39 0.72
N ARG A 136 -18.29 4.78 -0.42
CA ARG A 136 -19.43 5.23 -1.25
C ARG A 136 -20.76 5.21 -0.50
N GLN A 137 -20.92 4.26 0.42
CA GLN A 137 -22.12 4.14 1.26
C GLN A 137 -22.08 5.04 2.50
N ARG A 138 -21.05 5.88 2.66
CA ARG A 138 -20.80 6.72 3.86
C ARG A 138 -20.81 5.92 5.16
N ARG A 139 -20.40 4.65 5.09
CA ARG A 139 -20.21 3.82 6.28
C ARG A 139 -18.80 4.08 6.80
N GLU A 140 -18.67 4.38 8.09
CA GLU A 140 -17.35 4.50 8.70
C GLU A 140 -16.55 3.22 8.48
N ALA A 141 -15.31 3.37 8.02
CA ALA A 141 -14.34 2.29 8.02
C ALA A 141 -13.82 2.11 9.46
N THR A 142 -14.61 1.44 10.31
CA THR A 142 -14.26 1.18 11.71
C THR A 142 -13.29 0.02 11.87
N ASP A 143 -13.24 -0.87 10.87
CA ASP A 143 -12.54 -2.16 10.99
C ASP A 143 -11.13 -2.05 10.36
N GLY A 144 -10.28 -1.21 10.96
CA GLY A 144 -8.89 -1.01 10.56
C GLY A 144 -8.20 0.06 11.40
N ARG A 145 -6.87 0.10 11.35
CA ARG A 145 -6.04 1.01 12.16
C ARG A 145 -5.96 2.42 11.55
N PHE A 146 -7.11 3.05 11.31
CA PHE A 146 -7.17 4.37 10.67
C PHE A 146 -6.80 5.51 11.62
N TRP A 147 -5.88 6.36 11.19
CA TRP A 147 -5.51 7.59 11.86
C TRP A 147 -6.40 8.75 11.41
N LYS A 148 -7.17 9.30 12.36
CA LYS A 148 -8.10 10.42 12.11
C LYS A 148 -7.49 11.81 12.38
N GLY A 149 -6.29 11.88 12.96
CA GLY A 149 -5.62 13.13 13.32
C GLY A 149 -4.73 13.70 12.21
N ASP A 150 -3.92 14.69 12.58
CA ASP A 150 -2.93 15.28 11.68
C ASP A 150 -1.77 14.30 11.39
N ARG A 151 -1.34 14.25 10.13
CA ARG A 151 -0.29 13.32 9.67
C ARG A 151 1.07 13.73 10.21
N SER A 152 1.37 15.02 10.24
CA SER A 152 2.66 15.55 10.66
C SER A 152 2.84 15.41 12.17
N GLU A 153 1.78 15.62 12.95
CA GLU A 153 1.77 15.32 14.39
C GLU A 153 2.06 13.83 14.67
N PHE A 154 1.41 12.93 13.93
CA PHE A 154 1.66 11.49 14.06
C PHE A 154 3.11 11.14 13.74
N LEU A 155 3.63 11.60 12.60
CA LEU A 155 4.99 11.28 12.15
C LEU A 155 6.05 11.86 13.09
N ARG A 156 5.81 13.07 13.64
CA ARG A 156 6.67 13.67 14.66
C ARG A 156 6.73 12.83 15.93
N GLY A 157 5.57 12.38 16.42
CA GLY A 157 5.50 11.49 17.59
C GLY A 157 6.21 10.15 17.37
N MET A 158 6.21 9.63 16.13
CA MET A 158 6.98 8.41 15.79
C MET A 158 8.49 8.68 15.73
N ALA A 159 8.91 9.82 15.17
CA ALA A 159 10.32 10.22 15.16
C ALA A 159 10.89 10.36 16.58
N GLU A 160 10.16 11.00 17.49
CA GLU A 160 10.56 11.17 18.89
C GLU A 160 10.72 9.81 19.59
N LYS A 161 9.77 8.88 19.39
CA LYS A 161 9.86 7.52 19.94
C LYS A 161 11.07 6.76 19.41
N SER A 162 11.35 6.87 18.11
CA SER A 162 12.51 6.21 17.49
C SER A 162 13.83 6.73 18.07
N LEU A 163 13.93 8.03 18.39
CA LEU A 163 15.11 8.62 19.02
C LEU A 163 15.30 8.13 20.47
N VAL A 164 14.21 8.03 21.23
CA VAL A 164 14.24 7.54 22.62
C VAL A 164 14.68 6.06 22.68
N LEU A 165 14.18 5.22 21.77
CA LEU A 165 14.60 3.81 21.70
C LEU A 165 16.11 3.68 21.44
N GLN A 166 16.65 4.45 20.49
CA GLN A 166 18.09 4.46 20.19
C GLN A 166 18.94 4.99 21.35
N ALA A 167 18.40 5.86 22.20
CA ALA A 167 19.09 6.39 23.37
C ALA A 167 19.13 5.39 24.54
N ASN A 168 18.14 4.50 24.66
CA ASN A 168 18.06 3.51 25.72
C ASN A 168 18.84 2.20 25.41
N GLU A 169 19.26 2.00 24.16
CA GLU A 169 20.06 0.86 23.72
C GLU A 169 21.59 1.11 23.81
N ARG A 170 22.00 2.27 24.36
CA ARG A 170 23.40 2.65 24.59
C ARG A 170 23.72 2.72 26.08
#